data_AF-A0A3L6J8Q5-F1
#
_entry.id   AF-A0A3L6J8Q5-F1
#
_cell.length_a   1.000
_cell.length_b   1.000
_cell.length_c   1.000
_cell.angle_alpha   90.00
_cell.angle_beta   90.00
_cell.angle_gamma   90.00
#
_symmetry.space_group_name_H-M   'P 1'
#
loop_
_entity.id
_entity.type
_entity.pdbx_description
1 polymer ?
#
loop_
_entity_poly.entity_id
_entity_poly.type
_entity_poly.pdbx_seq_one_letter_code
_entity_poly.pdbx_strand_id
1 'polypeptide(L)'
;MPKSEEPTRQFLKLDLWAIRRRTFSVVLISLPVFAAYCGVLLLLFPASGTPEGAVVLIVVEGAVGLAATRKYSGLGAGTRSRLGFVDPSILGSGWKEVTADMHREEISRLFERTYAEIDEHESSRADDLNDVAWFAVLAYSVTSMGIAVATGPKMYLVLGAAGLLLVLCGVCYVAGYRNYRIRLLEEDVDQLQHHVMARLSALEIIITKGRSCVQWLEKEKLRVLSDVGFVVESPNTTVSYWFGIPSQQSERFEIIGPHELSPGLLARLRNAPIMTQSGWQLSTRQQESNLMIQIFNPVKLVRFHPDCSVVLNPTFSSAASAVLVESMSMLVGLFVI
;
A
#
# COMPACT_ATOMS: atom_id res chain seq x y z
N MET A 1 -28.93 -9.06 24.38
CA MET A 1 -27.79 -8.11 24.41
C MET A 1 -27.26 -8.01 22.98
N PRO A 2 -27.35 -6.85 22.32
CA PRO A 2 -26.69 -6.66 21.03
C PRO A 2 -25.18 -6.79 21.28
N LYS A 3 -24.50 -7.67 20.54
CA LYS A 3 -23.03 -7.63 20.45
C LYS A 3 -22.68 -6.23 19.97
N SER A 4 -22.04 -5.41 20.80
CA SER A 4 -21.43 -4.19 20.30
C SER A 4 -20.42 -4.62 19.25
N GLU A 5 -20.72 -4.36 17.98
CA GLU A 5 -19.76 -4.49 16.89
C GLU A 5 -18.60 -3.56 17.25
N GLU A 6 -17.53 -4.13 17.79
CA GLU A 6 -16.30 -3.38 18.01
C GLU A 6 -15.88 -2.78 16.65
N PRO A 7 -15.58 -1.48 16.60
CA PRO A 7 -15.18 -0.85 15.35
C PRO A 7 -13.97 -1.59 14.79
N THR A 8 -14.04 -1.98 13.52
CA THR A 8 -12.97 -2.69 12.83
C THR A 8 -11.74 -1.76 12.78
N ARG A 9 -10.76 -2.01 13.65
CA ARG A 9 -9.52 -1.23 13.72
C ARG A 9 -8.58 -1.71 12.63
N GLN A 10 -8.38 -0.91 11.60
CA GLN A 10 -7.43 -1.19 10.51
C GLN A 10 -6.21 -0.28 10.67
N PHE A 11 -5.02 -0.88 10.73
CA PHE A 11 -3.79 -0.14 10.92
C PHE A 11 -3.34 0.52 9.62
N LEU A 12 -3.26 -0.22 8.51
CA LEU A 12 -2.99 0.32 7.19
C LEU A 12 -4.01 -0.22 6.19
N LYS A 13 -4.81 0.67 5.61
CA LYS A 13 -5.83 0.28 4.63
C LYS A 13 -5.18 0.10 3.27
N LEU A 14 -5.45 -1.03 2.60
CA LEU A 14 -5.01 -1.27 1.23
C LEU A 14 -5.75 -0.36 0.22
N ASP A 15 -5.02 0.28 -0.70
CA ASP A 15 -5.60 1.08 -1.77
C ASP A 15 -6.11 0.19 -2.92
N LEU A 16 -7.36 -0.23 -2.79
CA LEU A 16 -8.06 -0.99 -3.83
C LEU A 16 -8.55 -0.10 -4.99
N TRP A 17 -8.58 1.22 -4.84
CA TRP A 17 -9.12 2.11 -5.87
C TRP A 17 -8.20 2.14 -7.10
N ALA A 18 -6.89 2.22 -6.89
CA ALA A 18 -5.91 2.15 -7.96
C ALA A 18 -6.04 0.83 -8.77
N ILE A 19 -6.25 -0.29 -8.08
CA ILE A 19 -6.46 -1.61 -8.69
C ILE A 19 -7.75 -1.65 -9.50
N ARG A 20 -8.86 -1.18 -8.93
CA ARG A 20 -10.17 -1.15 -9.62
C ARG A 20 -10.09 -0.31 -10.89
N ARG A 21 -9.49 0.87 -10.81
CA ARG A 21 -9.31 1.77 -11.96
C ARG A 21 -8.48 1.11 -13.05
N ARG A 22 -7.37 0.46 -12.69
CA ARG A 22 -6.51 -0.22 -13.67
C ARG A 22 -7.18 -1.44 -14.28
N THR A 23 -7.87 -2.24 -13.47
CA THR A 23 -8.65 -3.39 -13.96
C THR A 23 -9.73 -2.94 -14.94
N PHE A 24 -10.44 -1.85 -14.62
CA PHE A 24 -11.42 -1.25 -15.52
C PHE A 24 -10.78 -0.79 -16.83
N SER A 25 -9.62 -0.10 -16.78
CA SER A 25 -8.89 0.30 -17.99
C SER A 25 -8.43 -0.89 -18.83
N VAL A 26 -7.96 -1.97 -18.20
CA VAL A 26 -7.58 -3.21 -18.92
C VAL A 26 -8.80 -3.77 -19.63
N VAL A 27 -9.95 -3.92 -18.95
CA VAL A 27 -11.19 -4.42 -19.57
C VAL A 27 -11.62 -3.52 -20.74
N LEU A 28 -11.61 -2.19 -20.54
CA LEU A 28 -12.02 -1.23 -21.56
C LEU A 28 -11.14 -1.30 -22.82
N ILE A 29 -9.82 -1.41 -22.65
CA ILE A 29 -8.87 -1.54 -23.78
C ILE A 29 -8.96 -2.93 -24.43
N SER A 30 -9.33 -3.96 -23.67
CA SER A 30 -9.46 -5.33 -24.17
C SER A 30 -10.58 -5.46 -25.19
N LEU A 31 -11.72 -4.77 -24.97
CA LEU A 31 -12.90 -4.86 -25.85
C LEU A 31 -12.60 -4.61 -27.34
N PRO A 32 -11.98 -3.48 -27.75
CA PRO A 32 -11.66 -3.25 -29.15
C PRO A 32 -10.61 -4.23 -29.70
N VAL A 33 -9.67 -4.70 -28.88
CA VAL A 33 -8.67 -5.71 -29.31
C VAL A 33 -9.35 -7.04 -29.62
N PHE A 34 -10.25 -7.51 -28.76
CA PHE A 34 -11.01 -8.73 -29.01
C PHE A 34 -11.97 -8.58 -30.19
N ALA A 35 -12.60 -7.40 -30.36
CA ALA A 35 -13.43 -7.14 -31.53
C ALA A 35 -12.62 -7.19 -32.84
N ALA A 36 -11.42 -6.60 -32.86
CA ALA A 36 -10.52 -6.67 -34.01
C ALA A 36 -10.07 -8.12 -34.29
N TYR A 37 -9.74 -8.88 -33.25
CA TYR A 37 -9.39 -10.30 -33.38
C TYR A 37 -10.55 -11.13 -33.96
N CYS A 38 -11.78 -10.93 -33.46
CA CYS A 38 -12.98 -11.53 -34.05
C CYS A 38 -13.13 -11.16 -35.53
N GLY A 39 -12.88 -9.90 -35.89
CA GLY A 39 -12.91 -9.45 -37.29
C GLY A 39 -11.91 -10.20 -38.17
N VAL A 40 -10.66 -10.37 -37.70
CA VAL A 40 -9.62 -11.14 -38.42
C VAL A 40 -10.05 -12.59 -38.60
N LEU A 41 -10.56 -13.22 -37.54
CA LEU A 41 -11.04 -14.60 -37.59
C LEU A 41 -12.21 -14.77 -38.57
N LEU A 42 -13.15 -13.82 -38.61
CA LEU A 42 -14.27 -13.81 -39.56
C LEU A 42 -13.82 -13.62 -41.01
N LEU A 43 -12.74 -12.85 -41.25
CA LEU A 43 -12.17 -12.71 -42.60
C LEU A 43 -11.48 -14.00 -43.07
N LEU A 44 -10.86 -14.74 -42.15
CA LEU A 44 -10.19 -16.02 -42.43
C LEU A 44 -11.16 -17.22 -42.46
N PHE A 45 -12.37 -17.06 -41.93
CA PHE A 45 -13.40 -18.09 -41.85
C PHE A 45 -13.66 -18.84 -43.17
N PRO A 46 -13.81 -18.19 -44.35
CA PRO A 46 -14.07 -18.90 -45.59
C PRO A 46 -12.96 -19.88 -45.99
N ALA A 47 -11.70 -19.60 -45.61
CA ALA A 47 -10.55 -20.45 -45.88
C ALA A 47 -10.42 -21.62 -44.90
N SER A 48 -11.14 -21.62 -43.78
CA SER A 48 -11.04 -22.66 -42.74
C SER A 48 -11.43 -24.07 -43.18
N GLY A 49 -12.14 -24.20 -44.31
CA GLY A 49 -12.54 -25.48 -44.88
C GLY A 49 -11.45 -26.18 -45.71
N THR A 50 -10.31 -25.53 -46.00
CA THR A 50 -9.21 -26.15 -46.74
C THR A 50 -8.03 -26.46 -45.82
N PRO A 51 -7.20 -27.49 -46.13
CA PRO A 51 -6.02 -27.81 -45.33
C PRO A 51 -5.06 -26.63 -45.16
N GLU A 52 -4.85 -25.83 -46.21
CA GLU A 52 -3.94 -24.68 -46.18
C GLU A 52 -4.48 -23.58 -45.25
N GLY A 53 -5.78 -23.27 -45.36
CA GLY A 53 -6.41 -22.26 -44.50
C GLY A 53 -6.51 -22.71 -43.04
N ALA A 54 -6.71 -24.01 -42.79
CA ALA A 54 -6.65 -24.61 -41.46
C ALA A 54 -5.27 -24.43 -40.81
N VAL A 55 -4.18 -24.68 -41.55
CA VAL A 55 -2.81 -24.46 -41.04
C VAL A 55 -2.59 -22.98 -40.70
N VAL A 56 -3.02 -22.06 -41.58
CA VAL A 56 -2.92 -20.61 -41.32
C VAL A 56 -3.68 -20.23 -40.05
N LEU A 57 -4.91 -20.73 -39.87
CA LEU A 57 -5.72 -20.44 -38.68
C LEU A 57 -5.12 -21.02 -37.40
N ILE A 58 -4.59 -22.25 -37.41
CA ILE A 58 -3.89 -22.83 -36.25
C ILE A 58 -2.71 -21.93 -35.84
N VAL A 59 -1.92 -21.47 -36.82
CA VAL A 59 -0.77 -20.60 -36.55
C VAL A 59 -1.23 -19.24 -36.01
N VAL A 60 -2.26 -18.63 -36.58
CA VAL A 60 -2.81 -17.34 -36.12
C VAL A 60 -3.39 -17.48 -34.72
N GLU A 61 -4.27 -18.46 -34.47
CA GLU A 61 -4.89 -18.69 -33.16
C GLU A 61 -3.84 -19.03 -32.10
N GLY A 62 -2.85 -19.88 -32.44
CA GLY A 62 -1.75 -20.22 -31.55
C GLY A 62 -0.87 -19.01 -31.22
N ALA A 63 -0.41 -18.27 -32.23
CA ALA A 63 0.47 -17.12 -32.03
C ALA A 63 -0.23 -16.00 -31.23
N VAL A 64 -1.47 -15.65 -31.61
CA VAL A 64 -2.25 -14.63 -30.90
C VAL A 64 -2.59 -15.11 -29.50
N GLY A 65 -3.01 -16.36 -29.33
CA GLY A 65 -3.38 -16.90 -28.03
C GLY A 65 -2.22 -16.96 -27.04
N LEU A 66 -1.04 -17.41 -27.47
CA LEU A 66 0.18 -17.40 -26.66
C LEU A 66 0.60 -15.97 -26.27
N ALA A 67 0.60 -15.05 -27.22
CA ALA A 67 0.98 -13.66 -26.98
C ALA A 67 -0.01 -12.96 -26.02
N ALA A 68 -1.31 -13.16 -26.24
CA ALA A 68 -2.36 -12.54 -25.44
C ALA A 68 -2.35 -13.08 -24.00
N THR A 69 -2.40 -14.40 -23.80
CA THR A 69 -2.39 -15.01 -22.45
C THR A 69 -1.19 -14.55 -21.61
N ARG A 70 0.01 -14.52 -22.21
CA ARG A 70 1.22 -13.98 -21.57
C ARG A 70 1.09 -12.49 -21.25
N LYS A 71 0.55 -11.69 -22.18
CA LYS A 71 0.34 -10.25 -21.96
C LYS A 71 -0.64 -9.99 -20.82
N TYR A 72 -1.77 -10.71 -20.77
CA TYR A 72 -2.77 -10.55 -19.71
C TYR A 72 -2.25 -11.00 -18.35
N SER A 73 -1.46 -12.08 -18.30
CA SER A 73 -0.73 -12.45 -17.07
C SER A 73 0.17 -11.32 -16.58
N GLY A 74 0.97 -10.73 -17.48
CA GLY A 74 1.82 -9.57 -17.15
C GLY A 74 1.02 -8.32 -16.75
N LEU A 75 -0.16 -8.09 -17.35
CA LEU A 75 -1.05 -7.00 -16.94
C LEU A 75 -1.63 -7.23 -15.54
N GLY A 76 -2.00 -8.47 -15.21
CA GLY A 76 -2.46 -8.85 -13.88
C GLY A 76 -1.38 -8.60 -12.83
N ALA A 77 -0.16 -9.09 -13.09
CA ALA A 77 1.00 -8.86 -12.24
C ALA A 77 1.31 -7.36 -12.07
N GLY A 78 1.31 -6.59 -13.16
CA GLY A 78 1.50 -5.14 -13.11
C GLY A 78 0.38 -4.40 -12.40
N THR A 79 -0.86 -4.91 -12.41
CA THR A 79 -1.94 -4.34 -11.59
C THR A 79 -1.70 -4.62 -10.12
N ARG A 80 -1.29 -5.83 -9.76
CA ARG A 80 -0.96 -6.21 -8.38
C ARG A 80 0.22 -5.40 -7.83
N SER A 81 1.22 -5.11 -8.66
CA SER A 81 2.39 -4.32 -8.24
C SER A 81 2.06 -2.87 -7.83
N ARG A 82 0.86 -2.38 -8.11
CA ARG A 82 0.36 -1.08 -7.65
C ARG A 82 -0.45 -1.16 -6.36
N LEU A 83 -0.60 -2.35 -5.79
CA LEU A 83 -1.21 -2.47 -4.47
C LEU A 83 -0.24 -1.85 -3.46
N GLY A 84 -0.71 -0.84 -2.73
CA GLY A 84 0.00 -0.21 -1.65
C GLY A 84 -0.96 0.21 -0.56
N PHE A 85 -0.43 0.85 0.48
CA PHE A 85 -1.24 1.42 1.54
C PHE A 85 -1.81 2.77 1.14
N VAL A 86 -3.05 3.03 1.58
CA VAL A 86 -3.67 4.35 1.50
C VAL A 86 -2.89 5.29 2.40
N ASP A 87 -2.38 6.37 1.84
CA ASP A 87 -1.80 7.45 2.61
C ASP A 87 -2.90 8.15 3.45
N PRO A 88 -2.76 8.17 4.79
CA PRO A 88 -3.72 8.84 5.66
C PRO A 88 -3.94 10.31 5.29
N SER A 89 -2.93 10.97 4.69
CA SER A 89 -3.00 12.39 4.32
C SER A 89 -3.99 12.72 3.19
N ILE A 90 -4.40 11.70 2.43
CA ILE A 90 -5.35 11.84 1.30
C ILE A 90 -6.79 11.64 1.78
N LEU A 91 -6.99 11.15 3.01
CA LEU A 91 -8.31 10.99 3.62
C LEU A 91 -8.91 12.39 3.88
N GLY A 92 -9.86 12.78 3.02
CA GLY A 92 -10.38 14.15 2.92
C GLY A 92 -11.18 14.66 4.12
N SER A 93 -11.86 15.81 3.95
CA SER A 93 -12.66 16.43 5.01
C SER A 93 -13.78 15.49 5.50
N GLY A 94 -13.85 15.30 6.81
CA GLY A 94 -14.85 14.43 7.46
C GLY A 94 -14.28 13.23 8.23
N TRP A 95 -12.96 13.03 8.20
CA TRP A 95 -12.28 12.17 9.16
C TRP A 95 -11.97 12.96 10.43
N LYS A 96 -12.30 12.39 11.59
CA LYS A 96 -12.00 12.98 12.89
C LYS A 96 -10.73 12.36 13.43
N GLU A 97 -9.79 13.20 13.83
CA GLU A 97 -8.58 12.74 14.50
C GLU A 97 -8.87 12.45 15.98
N VAL A 98 -8.47 11.26 16.43
CA VAL A 98 -8.66 10.79 17.81
C VAL A 98 -7.38 10.13 18.26
N THR A 99 -6.73 10.68 19.27
CA THR A 99 -5.55 10.04 19.90
C THR A 99 -5.98 9.18 21.08
N ALA A 100 -5.42 7.99 21.14
CA ALA A 100 -5.68 6.99 22.16
C ALA A 100 -4.36 6.47 22.73
N ASP A 101 -4.30 6.33 24.05
CA ASP A 101 -3.19 5.68 24.72
C ASP A 101 -3.15 4.21 24.33
N MET A 102 -1.94 3.71 24.09
CA MET A 102 -1.78 2.33 23.64
C MET A 102 -0.43 1.79 24.06
N HIS A 103 -0.44 0.58 24.63
CA HIS A 103 0.79 -0.08 25.01
C HIS A 103 1.59 -0.49 23.76
N ARG A 104 2.91 -0.52 23.87
CA ARG A 104 3.81 -0.91 22.79
C ARG A 104 3.49 -2.31 22.25
N GLU A 105 3.10 -3.25 23.11
CA GLU A 105 2.71 -4.60 22.71
C GLU A 105 1.42 -4.59 21.86
N GLU A 106 0.50 -3.68 22.14
CA GLU A 106 -0.71 -3.51 21.33
C GLU A 106 -0.40 -2.88 19.97
N ILE A 107 0.55 -1.93 19.93
CA ILE A 107 1.06 -1.36 18.67
C ILE A 107 1.69 -2.48 17.82
N SER A 108 2.51 -3.35 18.42
CA SER A 108 3.06 -4.53 17.73
C SER A 108 1.96 -5.43 17.15
N ARG A 109 0.90 -5.69 17.92
CA ARG A 109 -0.25 -6.48 17.45
C ARG A 109 -1.00 -5.82 16.29
N LEU A 110 -0.95 -4.49 16.17
CA LEU A 110 -1.54 -3.81 15.01
C LEU A 110 -0.77 -4.12 13.73
N PHE A 111 0.57 -4.16 13.80
CA PHE A 111 1.40 -4.60 12.68
C PHE A 111 1.13 -6.09 12.34
N GLU A 112 1.07 -6.97 13.34
CA GLU A 112 0.70 -8.40 13.14
C GLU A 112 -0.64 -8.57 12.41
N ARG A 113 -1.64 -7.75 12.76
CA ARG A 113 -2.94 -7.75 12.05
C ARG A 113 -2.80 -7.30 10.61
N THR A 114 -1.95 -6.30 10.33
CA THR A 114 -1.64 -5.90 8.96
C THR A 114 -0.95 -7.00 8.18
N TYR A 115 -0.01 -7.76 8.77
CA TYR A 115 0.56 -8.93 8.11
C TYR A 115 -0.50 -9.98 7.78
N ALA A 116 -1.39 -10.28 8.74
CA ALA A 116 -2.46 -11.24 8.49
C ALA A 116 -3.38 -10.79 7.34
N GLU A 117 -3.68 -9.49 7.24
CA GLU A 117 -4.47 -8.94 6.13
C GLU A 117 -3.70 -9.03 4.81
N ILE A 118 -2.39 -8.77 4.79
CA ILE A 118 -1.55 -8.95 3.59
C ILE A 118 -1.53 -10.42 3.16
N ASP A 119 -1.28 -11.34 4.11
CA ASP A 119 -1.18 -12.79 3.86
C ASP A 119 -2.51 -13.38 3.36
N GLU A 120 -3.65 -12.95 3.92
CA GLU A 120 -4.98 -13.31 3.40
C GLU A 120 -5.13 -12.92 1.91
N HIS A 121 -4.52 -11.82 1.50
CA HIS A 121 -4.49 -11.40 0.11
C HIS A 121 -3.40 -12.09 -0.73
N GLU A 122 -2.48 -12.86 -0.15
CA GLU A 122 -1.43 -13.64 -0.83
C GLU A 122 -1.73 -15.15 -0.93
N SER A 123 -2.67 -15.68 -0.14
CA SER A 123 -2.80 -17.12 0.20
C SER A 123 -3.28 -18.08 -0.90
N SER A 124 -3.10 -17.78 -2.19
CA SER A 124 -3.50 -18.70 -3.27
C SER A 124 -2.59 -18.61 -4.48
N ARG A 125 -1.49 -19.37 -4.41
CA ARG A 125 -0.66 -19.64 -5.57
C ARG A 125 -1.39 -20.65 -6.45
N ALA A 126 -1.86 -20.20 -7.60
CA ALA A 126 -2.35 -21.11 -8.62
C ALA A 126 -1.14 -21.57 -9.44
N ASP A 127 -0.84 -22.87 -9.38
CA ASP A 127 0.20 -23.51 -10.21
C ASP A 127 -0.03 -23.20 -11.69
N ASP A 128 1.08 -22.91 -12.38
CA ASP A 128 1.29 -22.51 -13.78
C ASP A 128 0.05 -22.50 -14.72
N LEU A 129 -0.93 -21.65 -14.41
CA LEU A 129 -2.16 -21.49 -15.21
C LEU A 129 -1.89 -20.99 -16.64
N ASN A 130 -0.73 -20.38 -16.87
CA ASN A 130 -0.33 -19.92 -18.19
C ASN A 130 -0.03 -21.10 -19.13
N ASP A 131 0.60 -22.17 -18.64
CA ASP A 131 0.91 -23.36 -19.44
C ASP A 131 -0.37 -24.12 -19.78
N VAL A 132 -1.30 -24.21 -18.83
CA VAL A 132 -2.64 -24.77 -19.06
C VAL A 132 -3.42 -23.95 -20.09
N ALA A 133 -3.35 -22.62 -20.02
CA ALA A 133 -3.99 -21.75 -21.00
C ALA A 133 -3.40 -21.93 -22.40
N TRP A 134 -2.07 -22.04 -22.51
CA TRP A 134 -1.40 -22.31 -23.78
C TRP A 134 -1.81 -23.65 -24.38
N PHE A 135 -1.83 -24.70 -23.57
CA PHE A 135 -2.30 -26.00 -23.99
C PHE A 135 -3.76 -25.94 -24.46
N ALA A 136 -4.64 -25.25 -23.73
CA ALA A 136 -6.05 -25.10 -24.09
C ALA A 136 -6.24 -24.37 -25.43
N VAL A 137 -5.48 -23.30 -25.71
CA VAL A 137 -5.52 -22.59 -27.00
C VAL A 137 -5.14 -23.55 -28.14
N LEU A 138 -4.02 -24.27 -28.01
CA LEU A 138 -3.52 -25.16 -29.05
C LEU A 138 -4.42 -26.38 -29.27
N ALA A 139 -4.91 -26.98 -28.18
CA ALA A 139 -5.84 -28.11 -28.27
C ALA A 139 -7.15 -27.70 -28.95
N TYR A 140 -7.67 -26.51 -28.60
CA TYR A 140 -8.87 -25.98 -29.25
C TYR A 140 -8.64 -25.69 -30.72
N SER A 141 -7.55 -25.02 -31.10
CA SER A 141 -7.28 -24.65 -32.50
C SER A 141 -7.11 -25.87 -33.40
N VAL A 142 -6.38 -26.89 -32.94
CA VAL A 142 -6.22 -28.14 -33.70
C VAL A 142 -7.56 -28.87 -33.84
N THR A 143 -8.34 -28.94 -32.76
CA THR A 143 -9.64 -29.65 -32.77
C THR A 143 -10.67 -28.91 -33.64
N SER A 144 -10.78 -27.59 -33.49
CA SER A 144 -11.73 -26.76 -34.23
C SER A 144 -11.42 -26.80 -35.73
N MET A 145 -10.14 -26.71 -36.11
CA MET A 145 -9.74 -26.77 -37.52
C MET A 145 -9.86 -28.17 -38.10
N GLY A 146 -9.57 -29.22 -37.34
CA GLY A 146 -9.82 -30.60 -37.78
C GLY A 146 -11.30 -30.85 -38.10
N ILE A 147 -12.21 -30.33 -37.27
CA ILE A 147 -13.67 -30.41 -37.53
C ILE A 147 -14.06 -29.54 -38.73
N ALA A 148 -13.48 -28.35 -38.88
CA ALA A 148 -13.79 -27.45 -39.99
C ALA A 148 -13.37 -28.03 -41.35
N VAL A 149 -12.21 -28.71 -41.43
CA VAL A 149 -11.77 -29.41 -42.64
C VAL A 149 -12.69 -30.60 -42.94
N ALA A 150 -13.10 -31.36 -41.93
CA ALA A 150 -13.93 -32.56 -42.11
C ALA A 150 -15.39 -32.25 -42.47
N THR A 151 -15.95 -31.16 -41.94
CA THR A 151 -17.40 -30.86 -42.01
C THR A 151 -17.73 -29.56 -42.75
N GLY A 152 -16.70 -28.90 -43.29
CA GLY A 152 -16.78 -27.57 -43.87
C GLY A 152 -16.74 -26.46 -42.82
N PRO A 153 -16.58 -25.20 -43.26
CA PRO A 153 -16.41 -24.06 -42.38
C PRO A 153 -17.68 -23.83 -41.54
N LYS A 154 -17.53 -23.82 -40.21
CA LYS A 154 -18.61 -23.49 -39.26
C LYS A 154 -18.28 -22.25 -38.42
N MET A 155 -19.14 -21.23 -38.49
CA MET A 155 -18.89 -19.93 -37.83
C MET A 155 -18.72 -20.06 -36.31
N TYR A 156 -19.43 -20.99 -35.68
CA TYR A 156 -19.33 -21.21 -34.22
C TYR A 156 -17.96 -21.75 -33.77
N LEU A 157 -17.23 -22.48 -34.62
CA LEU A 157 -15.88 -22.96 -34.31
C LEU A 157 -14.89 -21.79 -34.23
N VAL A 158 -15.03 -20.84 -35.16
CA VAL A 158 -14.19 -19.64 -35.22
C VAL A 158 -14.56 -18.64 -34.13
N LEU A 159 -15.85 -18.39 -33.90
CA LEU A 159 -16.28 -17.52 -32.79
C LEU A 159 -15.97 -18.13 -31.42
N GLY A 160 -16.00 -19.46 -31.31
CA GLY A 160 -15.62 -20.18 -30.10
C GLY A 160 -14.15 -20.00 -29.75
N ALA A 161 -13.24 -19.89 -30.73
CA ALA A 161 -11.83 -19.58 -30.49
C ALA A 161 -11.65 -18.21 -29.81
N ALA A 162 -12.38 -17.19 -30.27
CA ALA A 162 -12.35 -15.86 -29.65
C ALA A 162 -12.92 -15.86 -28.22
N GLY A 163 -14.05 -16.56 -28.01
CA GLY A 163 -14.67 -16.69 -26.69
C GLY A 163 -13.76 -17.43 -25.70
N LEU A 164 -13.14 -18.53 -26.13
CA LEU A 164 -12.16 -19.27 -25.32
C LEU A 164 -10.97 -18.38 -24.96
N LEU A 165 -10.41 -17.65 -25.93
CA LEU A 165 -9.28 -16.76 -25.68
C LEU A 165 -9.63 -15.66 -24.66
N LEU A 166 -10.83 -15.08 -24.74
CA LEU A 166 -11.31 -14.10 -23.77
C LEU A 166 -11.30 -14.68 -22.34
N VAL A 167 -11.85 -15.89 -22.17
CA VAL A 167 -11.88 -16.59 -20.88
C VAL A 167 -10.47 -16.87 -20.38
N LEU A 168 -9.60 -17.42 -21.24
CA LEU A 168 -8.21 -17.74 -20.87
C LEU A 168 -7.40 -16.50 -20.52
N CYS A 169 -7.57 -15.39 -21.24
CA CYS A 169 -6.96 -14.11 -20.90
C CYS A 169 -7.45 -13.58 -19.54
N GLY A 170 -8.74 -13.73 -19.24
CA GLY A 170 -9.30 -13.41 -17.91
C GLY A 170 -8.67 -14.27 -16.80
N VAL A 171 -8.59 -15.59 -17.01
CA VAL A 171 -7.93 -16.53 -16.08
C VAL A 171 -6.47 -16.16 -15.90
N CYS A 172 -5.72 -15.91 -16.99
CA CYS A 172 -4.32 -15.53 -16.93
C CYS A 172 -4.11 -14.18 -16.23
N TYR A 173 -5.01 -13.21 -16.43
CA TYR A 173 -4.97 -11.93 -15.72
C TYR A 173 -5.16 -12.13 -14.21
N VAL A 174 -6.17 -12.90 -13.81
CA VAL A 174 -6.42 -13.20 -12.39
C VAL A 174 -5.25 -13.99 -11.79
N ALA A 175 -4.72 -14.96 -12.53
CA ALA A 175 -3.55 -15.74 -12.13
C ALA A 175 -2.32 -14.84 -11.93
N GLY A 176 -2.01 -13.99 -12.91
CA GLY A 176 -0.90 -13.04 -12.82
C GLY A 176 -1.06 -12.06 -11.67
N TYR A 177 -2.30 -11.60 -11.41
CA TYR A 177 -2.60 -10.74 -10.26
C TYR A 177 -2.39 -11.46 -8.91
N ARG A 178 -2.81 -12.73 -8.78
CA ARG A 178 -2.67 -13.51 -7.55
C ARG A 178 -1.23 -14.00 -7.31
N ASN A 179 -0.54 -14.40 -8.37
CA ASN A 179 0.80 -15.00 -8.27
C ASN A 179 1.93 -13.95 -8.13
N TYR A 180 1.64 -12.67 -8.37
CA TYR A 180 2.62 -11.61 -8.14
C TYR A 180 2.73 -11.31 -6.63
N ARG A 181 3.84 -11.76 -6.03
CA ARG A 181 4.13 -11.56 -4.61
C ARG A 181 4.49 -10.09 -4.34
N ILE A 182 3.84 -9.48 -3.36
CA ILE A 182 4.14 -8.10 -2.99
C ILE A 182 5.23 -8.11 -1.92
N ARG A 183 6.42 -8.62 -2.28
CA ARG A 183 7.56 -8.66 -1.35
C ARG A 183 7.88 -7.28 -0.76
N LEU A 184 7.66 -6.23 -1.57
CA LEU A 184 7.86 -4.84 -1.15
C LEU A 184 6.96 -4.45 0.04
N LEU A 185 5.72 -4.91 0.11
CA LEU A 185 4.79 -4.48 1.15
C LEU A 185 5.09 -5.14 2.49
N GLU A 186 5.40 -6.44 2.48
CA GLU A 186 5.85 -7.17 3.67
C GLU A 186 7.13 -6.54 4.24
N GLU A 187 8.12 -6.28 3.38
CA GLU A 187 9.38 -5.61 3.73
C GLU A 187 9.16 -4.16 4.23
N ASP A 188 8.26 -3.40 3.60
CA ASP A 188 7.92 -2.03 4.01
C ASP A 188 7.28 -2.01 5.42
N VAL A 189 6.38 -2.97 5.72
CA VAL A 189 5.76 -3.09 7.05
C VAL A 189 6.79 -3.53 8.09
N ASP A 190 7.70 -4.45 7.75
CA ASP A 190 8.77 -4.92 8.66
C ASP A 190 9.67 -3.76 9.06
N GLN A 191 10.08 -2.96 8.07
CA GLN A 191 10.90 -1.78 8.31
C GLN A 191 10.15 -0.74 9.14
N LEU A 192 8.89 -0.45 8.80
CA LEU A 192 8.08 0.51 9.55
C LEU A 192 7.90 0.07 11.01
N GLN A 193 7.56 -1.21 11.23
CA GLN A 193 7.43 -1.77 12.58
C GLN A 193 8.76 -1.66 13.34
N HIS A 194 9.86 -2.07 12.73
CA HIS A 194 11.17 -2.00 13.36
C HIS A 194 11.51 -0.57 13.81
N HIS A 195 11.26 0.43 12.95
CA HIS A 195 11.56 1.83 13.26
C HIS A 195 10.65 2.41 14.35
N VAL A 196 9.33 2.21 14.24
CA VAL A 196 8.38 2.67 15.26
C VAL A 196 8.70 2.05 16.61
N MET A 197 8.92 0.74 16.66
CA MET A 197 9.19 0.02 17.90
C MET A 197 10.55 0.41 18.50
N ALA A 198 11.58 0.62 17.68
CA ALA A 198 12.88 1.11 18.15
C ALA A 198 12.78 2.51 18.79
N ARG A 199 12.02 3.43 18.17
CA ARG A 199 11.80 4.79 18.70
C ARG A 199 11.03 4.78 20.01
N LEU A 200 9.90 4.07 20.06
CA LEU A 200 9.09 3.96 21.27
C LEU A 200 9.88 3.30 22.40
N SER A 201 10.59 2.20 22.12
CA SER A 201 11.40 1.52 23.14
C SER A 201 12.50 2.43 23.69
N ALA A 202 13.15 3.23 22.85
CA ALA A 202 14.21 4.13 23.29
C ALA A 202 13.67 5.23 24.22
N LEU A 203 12.47 5.74 23.93
CA LEU A 203 11.78 6.74 24.76
C LEU A 203 11.27 6.15 26.09
N GLU A 204 10.64 4.98 26.05
CA GLU A 204 10.09 4.31 27.24
C GLU A 204 11.16 3.95 28.27
N ILE A 205 12.38 3.58 27.83
CA ILE A 205 13.48 3.25 28.75
C ILE A 205 13.92 4.45 29.60
N ILE A 206 13.81 5.67 29.05
CA ILE A 206 14.40 6.86 29.65
C ILE A 206 13.36 7.75 30.32
N ILE A 207 12.12 7.73 29.83
CA ILE A 207 11.04 8.59 30.31
C ILE A 207 9.97 7.75 31.01
N THR A 208 10.11 7.62 32.32
CA THR A 208 9.22 6.77 33.13
C THR A 208 7.79 7.29 33.28
N LYS A 209 7.57 8.59 33.07
CA LYS A 209 6.25 9.23 33.19
C LYS A 209 5.48 9.36 31.86
N GLY A 210 6.08 8.95 30.75
CA GLY A 210 5.46 9.07 29.44
C GLY A 210 4.63 7.84 29.07
N ARG A 211 3.77 8.00 28.06
CA ARG A 211 2.91 6.94 27.54
C ARG A 211 2.99 6.89 26.01
N SER A 212 3.08 5.67 25.48
CA SER A 212 2.91 5.42 24.05
C SER A 212 1.46 5.70 23.67
N CYS A 213 1.26 6.34 22.51
CA CYS A 213 -0.05 6.68 22.01
C CYS A 213 -0.13 6.51 20.50
N VAL A 214 -1.35 6.44 20.01
CA VAL A 214 -1.63 6.32 18.59
C VAL A 214 -2.70 7.33 18.22
N GLN A 215 -2.51 7.95 17.06
CA GLN A 215 -3.45 8.86 16.46
C GLN A 215 -4.24 8.12 15.40
N TRP A 216 -5.56 8.10 15.54
CA TRP A 216 -6.49 7.46 14.63
C TRP A 216 -7.24 8.53 13.82
N LEU A 217 -7.47 8.24 12.55
CA LEU A 217 -8.49 8.90 11.75
C LEU A 217 -9.75 8.04 11.82
N GLU A 218 -10.82 8.60 12.37
CA GLU A 218 -12.11 7.94 12.53
C GLU A 218 -13.16 8.54 11.59
N LYS A 219 -13.87 7.68 10.86
CA LYS A 219 -15.06 8.06 10.10
C LYS A 219 -16.10 6.94 10.18
N GLU A 220 -17.24 7.23 10.80
CA GLU A 220 -18.31 6.26 11.05
C GLU A 220 -17.79 5.01 11.80
N LYS A 221 -17.76 3.83 11.16
CA LYS A 221 -17.26 2.57 11.71
C LYS A 221 -15.80 2.26 11.33
N LEU A 222 -15.15 3.14 10.56
CA LEU A 222 -13.80 2.94 10.06
C LEU A 222 -12.80 3.73 10.90
N ARG A 223 -11.71 3.06 11.30
CA ARG A 223 -10.55 3.67 11.94
C ARG A 223 -9.31 3.30 11.15
N VAL A 224 -8.53 4.32 10.77
CA VAL A 224 -7.25 4.18 10.06
C VAL A 224 -6.17 4.82 10.92
N LEU A 225 -5.02 4.17 11.03
CA LEU A 225 -3.88 4.78 11.73
C LEU A 225 -3.45 6.06 11.01
N SER A 226 -3.41 7.16 11.74
CA SER A 226 -2.79 8.41 11.29
C SER A 226 -1.30 8.37 11.60
N ASP A 227 -0.95 8.23 12.88
CA ASP A 227 0.41 8.38 13.37
C ASP A 227 0.61 7.60 14.68
N VAL A 228 1.87 7.38 15.04
CA VAL A 228 2.27 6.73 16.30
C VAL A 228 3.21 7.65 17.04
N GLY A 229 3.06 7.72 18.37
CA GLY A 229 3.78 8.70 19.17
C GLY A 229 3.96 8.31 20.62
N PHE A 230 4.57 9.23 21.35
CA PHE A 230 4.84 9.12 22.78
C PHE A 230 4.58 10.46 23.44
N VAL A 231 3.78 10.48 24.50
CA VAL A 231 3.30 11.70 25.15
C VAL A 231 3.76 11.75 26.60
N VAL A 232 4.23 12.92 27.02
CA VAL A 232 4.55 13.23 28.41
C VAL A 232 3.73 14.45 28.81
N GLU A 233 2.91 14.27 29.83
CA GLU A 233 2.04 15.33 30.34
C GLU A 233 2.60 15.89 31.64
N SER A 234 2.60 17.22 31.73
CA SER A 234 2.91 18.04 32.90
C SER A 234 1.71 18.98 33.12
N PRO A 235 1.46 19.50 34.34
CA PRO A 235 0.22 20.22 34.66
C PRO A 235 -0.17 21.34 33.67
N ASN A 236 0.82 21.99 33.06
CA ASN A 236 0.62 23.10 32.11
C ASN A 236 1.28 22.85 30.75
N THR A 237 1.89 21.70 30.50
CA THR A 237 2.64 21.47 29.27
C THR A 237 2.58 20.01 28.86
N THR A 238 2.29 19.79 27.59
CA THR A 238 2.34 18.47 26.98
C THR A 238 3.46 18.44 25.97
N VAL A 239 4.35 17.46 26.11
CA VAL A 239 5.41 17.19 25.13
C VAL A 239 5.07 15.87 24.46
N SER A 240 4.78 15.91 23.16
CA SER A 240 4.48 14.75 22.35
C SER A 240 5.53 14.56 21.27
N TYR A 241 5.95 13.32 21.07
CA TYR A 241 6.71 12.86 19.92
C TYR A 241 5.76 12.15 18.97
N TRP A 242 5.91 12.40 17.67
CA TRP A 242 5.15 11.75 16.61
C TRP A 242 6.09 11.28 15.51
N PHE A 243 5.91 10.05 15.05
CA PHE A 243 6.77 9.42 14.04
C PHE A 243 6.60 10.07 12.65
N GLY A 244 5.41 10.57 12.33
CA GLY A 244 5.10 11.20 11.05
C GLY A 244 4.86 10.18 9.95
N ILE A 245 4.01 9.18 10.21
CA ILE A 245 3.62 8.17 9.20
C ILE A 245 2.99 8.81 7.94
N PRO A 246 2.06 9.78 8.02
CA PRO A 246 1.40 10.33 6.83
C PRO A 246 2.39 11.04 5.90
N SER A 247 2.22 10.94 4.58
CA SER A 247 3.22 11.49 3.64
C SER A 247 3.37 13.02 3.72
N GLN A 248 2.34 13.73 4.19
CA GLN A 248 2.36 15.18 4.37
C GLN A 248 3.03 15.60 5.68
N GLN A 249 3.11 14.71 6.66
CA GLN A 249 3.70 14.99 7.96
C GLN A 249 5.17 14.57 7.96
N SER A 250 5.89 14.99 9.00
CA SER A 250 7.28 14.59 9.24
C SER A 250 7.40 14.19 10.70
N GLU A 251 8.45 13.40 10.99
CA GLU A 251 8.83 13.07 12.36
C GLU A 251 9.00 14.38 13.15
N ARG A 252 8.36 14.48 14.32
CA ARG A 252 8.23 15.74 15.04
C ARG A 252 8.07 15.59 16.53
N PHE A 253 8.51 16.61 17.25
CA PHE A 253 8.09 16.92 18.60
C PHE A 253 7.10 18.08 18.56
N GLU A 254 6.05 17.98 19.36
CA GLU A 254 5.08 19.02 19.61
C GLU A 254 5.09 19.33 21.11
N ILE A 255 5.26 20.61 21.43
CA ILE A 255 5.22 21.11 22.80
C ILE A 255 4.04 22.07 22.85
N ILE A 256 3.02 21.71 23.62
CA ILE A 256 1.81 22.50 23.79
C ILE A 256 1.82 23.03 25.22
N GLY A 257 1.79 24.35 25.38
CA GLY A 257 1.77 25.01 26.69
C GLY A 257 1.18 26.41 26.64
N PRO A 258 1.16 27.13 27.79
CA PRO A 258 0.63 28.49 27.87
C PRO A 258 1.45 29.47 27.02
N HIS A 259 0.85 30.61 26.66
CA HIS A 259 1.49 31.63 25.82
C HIS A 259 2.80 32.20 26.40
N GLU A 260 3.00 32.11 27.70
CA GLU A 260 4.16 32.67 28.43
C GLU A 260 5.38 31.73 28.44
N LEU A 261 5.67 31.05 27.33
CA LEU A 261 6.93 30.32 27.22
C LEU A 261 8.09 31.33 27.11
N SER A 262 9.05 31.23 28.05
CA SER A 262 10.12 32.22 28.17
C SER A 262 10.93 32.37 26.86
N PRO A 263 11.33 33.58 26.45
CA PRO A 263 12.22 33.79 25.29
C PRO A 263 13.53 32.97 25.39
N GLY A 264 14.00 32.71 26.62
CA GLY A 264 15.14 31.85 26.89
C GLY A 264 14.94 30.38 26.51
N LEU A 265 13.70 29.90 26.50
CA LEU A 265 13.37 28.53 26.08
C LEU A 265 13.62 28.34 24.58
N LEU A 266 13.13 29.24 23.72
CA LEU A 266 13.35 29.14 22.27
C LEU A 266 14.84 29.16 21.94
N ALA A 267 15.64 29.95 22.67
CA ALA A 267 17.09 29.95 22.53
C ALA A 267 17.72 28.61 22.95
N ARG A 268 17.26 27.99 24.04
CA ARG A 268 17.70 26.64 24.45
C ARG A 268 17.31 25.57 23.43
N LEU A 269 16.09 25.62 22.90
CA LEU A 269 15.61 24.68 21.89
C LEU A 269 16.41 24.76 20.59
N ARG A 270 16.79 25.96 20.14
CA ARG A 270 17.64 26.14 18.95
C ARG A 270 19.03 25.51 19.10
N ASN A 271 19.52 25.41 20.33
CA ASN A 271 20.80 24.79 20.66
C ASN A 271 20.67 23.31 21.07
N ALA A 272 19.47 22.72 20.96
CA ALA A 272 19.28 21.32 21.30
C ALA A 272 20.12 20.40 20.40
N PRO A 273 20.55 19.22 20.90
CA PRO A 273 21.31 18.25 20.11
C PRO A 273 20.60 17.89 18.79
N ILE A 274 19.28 17.75 18.80
CA ILE A 274 18.51 17.42 17.59
C ILE A 274 18.52 18.50 16.50
N MET A 275 18.64 19.76 16.89
CA MET A 275 18.75 20.87 15.94
C MET A 275 20.16 20.95 15.36
N THR A 276 21.17 20.82 16.23
CA THR A 276 22.58 21.04 15.87
C THR A 276 23.23 19.83 15.19
N GLN A 277 22.87 18.61 15.59
CA GLN A 277 23.45 17.36 15.08
C GLN A 277 22.61 16.73 13.97
N SER A 278 21.27 16.78 14.10
CA SER A 278 20.35 16.12 13.15
C SER A 278 19.73 17.10 12.14
N GLY A 279 19.95 18.41 12.28
CA GLY A 279 19.44 19.42 11.35
C GLY A 279 17.91 19.59 11.37
N TRP A 280 17.25 19.24 12.48
CA TRP A 280 15.81 19.46 12.63
C TRP A 280 15.49 20.96 12.63
N GLN A 281 14.24 21.29 12.32
CA GLN A 281 13.77 22.67 12.19
C GLN A 281 12.73 22.99 13.27
N LEU A 282 12.72 24.25 13.70
CA LEU A 282 11.81 24.77 14.71
C LEU A 282 10.75 25.63 14.05
N SER A 283 9.48 25.33 14.31
CA SER A 283 8.33 26.14 13.93
C SER A 283 7.51 26.46 15.18
N THR A 284 6.88 27.62 15.19
CA THR A 284 6.01 28.05 16.28
C THR A 284 4.67 28.47 15.71
N ARG A 285 3.59 27.89 16.23
CA ARG A 285 2.23 28.20 15.83
C ARG A 285 1.42 28.62 17.06
N GLN A 286 0.74 29.75 16.98
CA GLN A 286 -0.24 30.12 18.00
C GLN A 286 -1.57 29.42 17.68
N GLN A 287 -2.15 28.74 18.67
CA GLN A 287 -3.41 28.04 18.55
C GLN A 287 -4.35 28.49 19.66
N GLU A 288 -5.29 29.38 19.33
CA GLU A 288 -6.33 29.96 20.20
C GLU A 288 -5.86 30.45 21.58
N SER A 289 -5.63 29.53 22.53
CA SER A 289 -5.23 29.78 23.92
C SER A 289 -3.85 29.23 24.30
N ASN A 290 -3.19 28.48 23.41
CA ASN A 290 -1.91 27.82 23.66
C ASN A 290 -0.86 28.19 22.61
N LEU A 291 0.40 28.14 23.03
CA LEU A 291 1.54 28.17 22.13
C LEU A 291 1.96 26.75 21.80
N MET A 292 1.95 26.41 20.50
CA MET A 292 2.48 25.15 19.99
C MET A 292 3.86 25.39 19.41
N ILE A 293 4.88 24.79 20.00
CA ILE A 293 6.23 24.73 19.46
C ILE A 293 6.40 23.36 18.80
N GLN A 294 6.78 23.37 17.52
CA GLN A 294 6.99 22.16 16.75
C GLN A 294 8.47 22.07 16.35
N ILE A 295 9.12 20.96 16.69
CA ILE A 295 10.46 20.62 16.23
C ILE A 295 10.31 19.47 15.26
N PHE A 296 10.64 19.62 13.98
CA PHE A 296 10.38 18.60 12.98
C PHE A 296 11.61 18.25 12.15
N ASN A 297 11.67 17.01 11.72
CA ASN A 297 12.69 16.51 10.83
C ASN A 297 12.36 16.92 9.38
N PRO A 298 13.18 17.74 8.69
CA PRO A 298 12.91 18.07 7.29
C PRO A 298 13.11 16.85 6.36
N VAL A 299 13.82 15.82 6.81
CA VAL A 299 14.02 14.58 6.06
C VAL A 299 12.88 13.62 6.38
N LYS A 300 12.02 13.37 5.40
CA LYS A 300 10.90 12.43 5.53
C LYS A 300 11.37 10.97 5.52
N LEU A 301 11.08 10.26 6.60
CA LEU A 301 11.38 8.83 6.78
C LEU A 301 10.38 7.92 6.05
N VAL A 302 9.12 8.33 5.94
CA VAL A 302 8.07 7.54 5.30
C VAL A 302 7.58 8.27 4.05
N ARG A 303 7.50 7.56 2.93
CA ARG A 303 6.83 8.07 1.72
C ARG A 303 5.92 7.01 1.13
N PHE A 304 4.64 7.34 1.02
CA PHE A 304 3.70 6.58 0.21
C PHE A 304 3.84 7.01 -1.25
N HIS A 305 4.32 6.12 -2.12
CA HIS A 305 4.28 6.28 -3.57
C HIS A 305 3.28 5.30 -4.18
N PRO A 306 2.54 5.65 -5.25
CA PRO A 306 1.60 4.75 -5.93
C PRO A 306 2.24 3.48 -6.53
N ASP A 307 3.58 3.43 -6.57
CA ASP A 307 4.34 2.28 -7.06
C ASP A 307 5.16 1.59 -5.94
N CYS A 308 5.22 2.17 -4.73
CA CYS A 308 5.91 1.62 -3.56
C CYS A 308 5.66 2.46 -2.28
N SER A 309 5.35 1.83 -1.15
CA SER A 309 5.24 2.50 0.15
C SER A 309 6.60 2.52 0.86
N VAL A 310 7.60 3.17 0.28
CA VAL A 310 8.97 3.06 0.77
C VAL A 310 9.16 3.80 2.10
N VAL A 311 9.60 3.06 3.12
CA VAL A 311 10.28 3.63 4.28
C VAL A 311 11.69 4.02 3.83
N LEU A 312 11.90 5.31 3.57
CA LEU A 312 13.19 5.82 3.15
C LEU A 312 14.08 6.01 4.39
N ASN A 313 14.97 5.04 4.55
CA ASN A 313 16.38 5.17 4.96
C ASN A 313 16.78 4.44 6.28
N PRO A 314 17.56 3.34 6.20
CA PRO A 314 17.95 2.50 7.34
C PRO A 314 19.18 2.97 8.13
N THR A 315 19.95 3.97 7.66
CA THR A 315 21.33 4.21 8.13
C THR A 315 21.49 5.04 9.41
N PHE A 316 20.43 5.66 9.92
CA PHE A 316 20.52 6.56 11.08
C PHE A 316 19.70 6.11 12.29
N SER A 317 19.11 4.91 12.28
CA SER A 317 18.16 4.47 13.31
C SER A 317 18.71 4.61 14.74
N SER A 318 19.89 4.06 15.05
CA SER A 318 20.43 4.06 16.42
C SER A 318 20.95 5.43 16.86
N ALA A 319 21.76 6.09 16.04
CA ALA A 319 22.30 7.42 16.32
C ALA A 319 21.18 8.47 16.43
N ALA A 320 20.20 8.44 15.51
CA ALA A 320 19.03 9.31 15.59
C ALA A 320 18.16 8.96 16.81
N SER A 321 18.08 7.70 17.24
CA SER A 321 17.33 7.33 18.46
C SER A 321 18.01 7.93 19.68
N ALA A 322 19.35 7.88 19.75
CA ALA A 322 20.12 8.46 20.84
C ALA A 322 19.93 9.99 20.92
N VAL A 323 20.05 10.70 19.80
CA VAL A 323 19.84 12.16 19.74
C VAL A 323 18.39 12.54 20.09
N LEU A 324 17.42 11.74 19.62
CA LEU A 324 16.00 11.93 19.90
C LEU A 324 15.71 11.76 21.39
N VAL A 325 16.25 10.70 21.99
CA VAL A 325 16.18 10.43 23.42
C VAL A 325 16.79 11.56 24.25
N GLU A 326 18.02 11.99 23.90
CA GLU A 326 18.72 13.05 24.60
C GLU A 326 17.90 14.35 24.55
N SER A 327 17.33 14.64 23.38
CA SER A 327 16.50 15.82 23.17
C SER A 327 15.19 15.73 23.92
N MET A 328 14.52 14.58 23.92
CA MET A 328 13.28 14.39 24.68
C MET A 328 13.55 14.45 26.20
N SER A 329 14.66 13.90 26.68
CA SER A 329 15.07 14.02 28.08
C SER A 329 15.33 15.48 28.46
N MET A 330 16.01 16.24 27.60
CA MET A 330 16.21 17.69 27.78
C MET A 330 14.87 18.43 27.81
N LEU A 331 13.96 18.14 26.87
CA LEU A 331 12.62 18.74 26.82
C LEU A 331 11.84 18.45 28.09
N VAL A 332 11.75 17.19 28.50
CA VAL A 332 11.07 16.78 29.74
C VAL A 332 11.69 17.49 30.95
N GLY A 333 13.02 17.58 31.03
CA GLY A 333 13.71 18.30 32.10
C GLY A 333 13.44 19.81 32.13
N LEU A 334 13.06 20.41 30.99
CA LEU A 334 12.72 21.84 30.90
C LEU A 334 11.27 22.14 31.28
N PHE A 335 10.35 21.17 31.21
CA PHE A 335 8.90 21.40 31.35
C PHE A 335 8.19 20.57 32.43
N VAL A 336 8.82 19.52 32.93
CA VAL A 336 8.17 18.49 33.78
C VAL A 336 8.78 18.39 35.18
N ILE A 337 9.92 19.06 35.42
CA ILE A 337 10.53 19.22 36.76
C ILE A 337 10.20 20.63 37.27
#